data_AF-A0A6A7LSX8-F1
#
_entry.id   AF-A0A6A7LSX8-F1
#
_cell.length_a   1.000
_cell.length_b   1.000
_cell.length_c   1.000
_cell.angle_alpha   90.00
_cell.angle_beta   90.00
_cell.angle_gamma   90.00
#
_symmetry.space_group_name_H-M   'P 1'
#
loop_
_entity.id
_entity.type
_entity.pdbx_description
1 polymer ?
#
loop_
_entity_poly.entity_id
_entity_poly.type
_entity_poly.pdbx_seq_one_letter_code
_entity_poly.pdbx_strand_id
1 'polypeptide(L)'
;MKLPSSTSLSRWRWSRSASFFVPWLGALRASGYTTHLAFLPLPSQELALSRVTERVRLGGHNVPDYVVRRRYARGLRNFFTVYRDAVDIWQMFDNSRTARPFLVASGRAGQAPEIRDSDVWQNLSERQQ
;
A
#
# COMPACT_ATOMS: atom_id res chain seq x y z
N MET A 1 -37.24 21.74 -14.22
CA MET A 1 -36.29 20.61 -14.03
C MET A 1 -35.50 20.46 -15.34
N LYS A 2 -34.26 20.97 -15.38
CA LYS A 2 -33.36 20.87 -16.54
C LYS A 2 -32.06 20.26 -16.04
N LEU A 3 -31.64 19.15 -16.64
CA LEU A 3 -30.31 18.55 -16.43
C LEU A 3 -29.28 19.40 -17.19
N PRO A 4 -28.11 19.73 -16.61
CA PRO A 4 -27.04 20.32 -17.40
C PRO A 4 -26.27 19.25 -18.16
N SER A 5 -26.04 19.56 -19.43
CA SER A 5 -25.28 18.83 -20.44
C SER A 5 -23.76 18.91 -20.19
N SER A 6 -23.10 17.77 -20.47
CA SER A 6 -21.70 17.55 -20.84
C SER A 6 -20.66 18.66 -20.57
N THR A 7 -19.77 18.41 -19.60
CA THR A 7 -18.40 18.98 -19.60
C THR A 7 -17.39 17.98 -19.04
N SER A 8 -16.47 17.53 -19.92
CA SER A 8 -15.09 17.09 -19.65
C SER A 8 -14.84 15.87 -18.74
N LEU A 9 -14.80 14.69 -19.36
CA LEU A 9 -14.02 13.53 -18.90
C LEU A 9 -12.51 13.83 -18.96
N SER A 10 -11.89 14.30 -17.87
CA SER A 10 -10.46 14.05 -17.56
C SER A 10 -9.99 14.82 -16.31
N ARG A 11 -10.31 14.31 -15.11
CA ARG A 11 -9.52 14.66 -13.91
C ARG A 11 -9.46 13.51 -12.93
N TRP A 12 -8.85 12.42 -13.38
CA TRP A 12 -8.53 11.30 -12.52
C TRP A 12 -7.51 11.73 -11.44
N ARG A 13 -7.99 12.02 -10.23
CA ARG A 13 -7.17 12.48 -9.09
C ARG A 13 -6.54 11.30 -8.34
N TRP A 14 -5.63 10.56 -8.98
CA TRP A 14 -4.89 9.42 -8.38
C TRP A 14 -3.66 9.85 -7.55
N SER A 15 -3.74 10.98 -6.85
CA SER A 15 -2.67 11.44 -5.96
C SER A 15 -2.91 11.11 -4.48
N ARG A 16 -3.90 10.29 -4.11
CA ARG A 16 -4.14 9.99 -2.69
C ARG A 16 -3.12 8.96 -2.20
N SER A 17 -2.39 9.29 -1.14
CA SER A 17 -1.59 8.32 -0.39
C SER A 17 -2.53 7.35 0.33
N ALA A 18 -2.06 6.15 0.63
CA ALA A 18 -2.85 5.18 1.40
C ALA A 18 -3.29 5.73 2.78
N SER A 19 -2.57 6.70 3.35
CA SER A 19 -2.96 7.41 4.58
C SER A 19 -4.27 8.20 4.48
N PHE A 20 -4.68 8.61 3.28
CA PHE A 20 -5.97 9.27 3.07
C PHE A 20 -7.14 8.36 3.45
N PHE A 21 -6.97 7.04 3.33
CA PHE A 21 -8.04 6.08 3.58
C PHE A 21 -8.21 5.74 5.06
N VAL A 22 -7.31 6.17 5.94
CA VAL A 22 -7.37 5.81 7.37
C VAL A 22 -8.69 6.24 8.04
N PRO A 23 -9.19 7.49 7.88
CA PRO A 23 -10.49 7.86 8.44
C PRO A 23 -11.64 7.05 7.84
N TRP A 24 -11.55 6.71 6.55
CA TRP A 24 -12.57 5.90 5.87
C TRP A 24 -12.57 4.44 6.37
N LEU A 25 -11.40 3.85 6.64
CA LEU A 25 -11.28 2.53 7.27
C LEU A 25 -11.89 2.54 8.67
N GLY A 26 -11.69 3.61 9.45
CA GLY A 26 -12.34 3.80 10.75
C GLY A 26 -13.86 3.82 10.64
N ALA A 27 -14.41 4.55 9.66
CA ALA A 27 -15.85 4.60 9.41
C ALA A 27 -16.43 3.21 9.02
N LEU A 28 -15.71 2.43 8.23
CA LEU A 28 -16.11 1.06 7.87
C LEU A 28 -16.14 0.13 9.09
N ARG A 29 -15.14 0.21 9.97
CA ARG A 29 -15.12 -0.57 11.22
C ARG A 29 -16.30 -0.20 12.11
N ALA A 30 -16.59 1.10 12.24
CA ALA A 30 -17.74 1.58 13.00
C ALA A 30 -19.09 1.13 12.43
N SER A 31 -19.18 0.89 11.12
CA SER A 31 -20.39 0.35 10.48
C SER A 31 -20.43 -1.19 10.42
N GLY A 32 -19.54 -1.89 11.13
CA GLY A 32 -19.56 -3.34 11.28
C GLY A 32 -18.77 -4.14 10.23
N TYR A 33 -17.98 -3.49 9.37
CA TYR A 33 -17.09 -4.21 8.45
C TYR A 33 -15.81 -4.65 9.14
N THR A 34 -15.29 -5.83 8.75
CA THR A 34 -13.92 -6.25 9.06
C THR A 34 -12.97 -5.80 7.97
N THR A 35 -11.92 -5.10 8.35
CA THR A 35 -10.91 -4.54 7.43
C THR A 35 -9.67 -5.43 7.38
N HIS A 36 -9.28 -5.81 6.17
CA HIS A 36 -8.10 -6.63 5.89
C HIS A 36 -7.08 -5.85 5.06
N LEU A 37 -5.83 -5.82 5.50
CA LEU A 37 -4.70 -5.25 4.76
C LEU A 37 -3.75 -6.34 4.29
N ALA A 38 -3.56 -6.47 2.98
CA ALA A 38 -2.44 -7.20 2.40
C ALA A 38 -1.36 -6.20 1.96
N PHE A 39 -0.18 -6.27 2.56
CA PHE A 39 0.94 -5.39 2.26
C PHE A 39 2.07 -6.14 1.57
N LEU A 40 2.52 -5.60 0.43
CA LEU A 40 3.58 -6.16 -0.40
C LEU A 40 4.66 -5.07 -0.61
N PRO A 41 5.76 -5.07 0.16
CA PRO A 41 6.87 -4.16 -0.07
C PRO A 41 7.55 -4.48 -1.41
N LEU A 42 8.22 -3.48 -1.98
CA LEU A 42 9.13 -3.70 -3.10
C LEU A 42 10.58 -3.76 -2.59
N PRO A 43 11.45 -4.57 -3.23
CA PRO A 43 12.86 -4.67 -2.86
C PRO A 43 13.64 -3.37 -3.12
N SER A 44 13.28 -2.57 -4.14
CA SER A 44 14.00 -1.34 -4.47
C SER A 44 13.09 -0.25 -5.06
N GLN A 45 13.55 1.01 -4.96
CA GLN A 45 12.87 2.15 -5.61
C GLN A 45 13.01 2.06 -7.13
N GLU A 46 14.11 1.51 -7.64
CA GLU A 46 14.40 1.32 -9.05
C GLU A 46 13.39 0.36 -9.66
N LEU A 47 13.02 -0.71 -8.95
CA LEU A 47 11.97 -1.60 -9.38
C LEU A 47 10.60 -0.90 -9.42
N ALA A 48 10.32 -0.03 -8.46
CA ALA A 48 9.07 0.75 -8.46
C ALA A 48 8.99 1.68 -9.69
N LEU A 49 10.10 2.34 -10.04
CA LEU A 49 10.21 3.18 -11.24
C LEU A 49 10.09 2.36 -12.52
N SER A 50 10.83 1.25 -12.62
CA SER A 50 10.76 0.33 -13.76
C SER A 50 9.33 -0.16 -14.01
N ARG A 51 8.59 -0.53 -12.96
CA ARG A 51 7.17 -0.92 -13.07
C ARG A 51 6.27 0.23 -13.55
N VAL A 52 6.57 1.48 -13.19
CA VAL A 52 5.84 2.64 -13.72
C VAL A 52 6.14 2.82 -15.20
N THR A 53 7.42 2.78 -15.60
CA THR A 53 7.84 2.86 -17.00
C THR A 53 7.16 1.80 -17.86
N GLU A 54 7.19 0.54 -17.42
CA GLU A 54 6.57 -0.56 -18.16
C GLU A 54 5.04 -0.39 -18.26
N ARG A 55 4.38 0.04 -17.17
CA ARG A 55 2.94 0.32 -17.21
C ARG A 55 2.61 1.44 -18.21
N VAL A 56 3.43 2.50 -18.28
CA VAL A 56 3.24 3.59 -19.24
C VAL A 56 3.43 3.09 -20.67
N ARG A 57 4.44 2.25 -20.90
CA ARG A 57 4.67 1.60 -22.20
C ARG A 57 3.45 0.78 -22.66
N LEU A 58 2.75 0.15 -21.73
CA LEU A 58 1.51 -0.60 -21.96
C LEU A 58 0.24 0.27 -21.98
N GLY A 59 0.37 1.60 -22.06
CA GLY A 59 -0.77 2.53 -22.19
C GLY A 59 -1.36 3.03 -20.86
N GLY A 60 -0.72 2.75 -19.72
CA GLY A 60 -1.16 3.24 -18.42
C GLY A 60 -0.68 4.66 -18.08
N HIS A 61 -1.18 5.20 -16.97
CA HIS A 61 -0.86 6.57 -16.55
C HIS A 61 0.56 6.70 -15.97
N ASN A 62 1.23 7.80 -16.32
CA ASN A 62 2.55 8.14 -15.77
C ASN A 62 2.43 8.74 -14.36
N VAL A 63 3.38 8.41 -13.49
CA VAL A 63 3.54 9.07 -12.19
C VAL A 63 4.97 9.61 -12.13
N PRO A 64 5.18 10.91 -11.85
CA PRO A 64 6.52 11.47 -11.84
C PRO A 64 7.46 10.74 -10.86
N ASP A 65 8.70 10.51 -11.27
CA ASP A 65 9.71 9.75 -10.52
C ASP A 65 9.87 10.23 -9.08
N TYR A 66 9.91 11.55 -8.86
CA TYR A 66 10.03 12.13 -7.51
C TYR A 66 8.86 11.72 -6.60
N VAL A 67 7.65 11.55 -7.16
CA VAL A 67 6.47 11.07 -6.43
C VAL A 67 6.62 9.59 -6.11
N VAL A 68 7.10 8.79 -7.06
CA VAL A 68 7.35 7.35 -6.87
C VAL A 68 8.38 7.14 -5.76
N ARG A 69 9.54 7.81 -5.83
CA ARG A 69 10.61 7.74 -4.83
C ARG A 69 10.12 8.16 -3.44
N ARG A 70 9.42 9.30 -3.35
CA ARG A 70 8.84 9.76 -2.08
C ARG A 70 7.82 8.76 -1.51
N ARG A 71 7.00 8.15 -2.34
CA ARG A 71 6.00 7.15 -1.91
C ARG A 71 6.65 5.84 -1.51
N TYR A 72 7.67 5.39 -2.24
CA TYR A 72 8.46 4.21 -1.91
C TYR A 72 9.07 4.35 -0.51
N ALA A 73 9.80 5.45 -0.26
CA ALA A 73 10.43 5.71 1.04
C ALA A 73 9.42 5.77 2.20
N ARG A 74 8.23 6.33 1.97
CA ARG A 74 7.17 6.41 3.00
C ARG A 74 6.36 5.13 3.15
N GLY A 75 6.36 4.25 2.15
CA GLY A 75 5.44 3.11 2.09
C GLY A 75 5.59 2.16 3.27
N LEU A 76 6.82 1.70 3.49
CA LEU A 76 7.14 0.77 4.58
C LEU A 76 6.97 1.44 5.95
N ARG A 77 7.44 2.68 6.10
CA ARG A 77 7.22 3.46 7.32
C ARG A 77 5.74 3.60 7.65
N ASN A 78 4.91 3.94 6.67
CA ASN A 78 3.47 4.08 6.90
C ASN A 78 2.81 2.74 7.23
N PHE A 79 3.32 1.61 6.70
CA PHE A 79 2.84 0.31 7.15
C PHE A 79 3.02 0.13 8.65
N PHE A 80 4.24 0.35 9.16
CA PHE A 80 4.56 0.15 10.58
C PHE A 80 3.95 1.18 11.52
N THR A 81 3.72 2.41 11.06
CA THR A 81 3.28 3.52 11.93
C THR A 81 1.81 3.91 11.79
N VAL A 82 1.14 3.46 10.74
CA VAL A 82 -0.23 3.92 10.41
C VAL A 82 -1.13 2.76 9.99
N TYR A 83 -0.76 2.04 8.93
CA TYR A 83 -1.70 1.15 8.26
C TYR A 83 -2.01 -0.10 9.06
N ARG A 84 -1.01 -0.70 9.72
CA ARG A 84 -1.20 -1.91 10.53
C ARG A 84 -2.18 -1.71 11.68
N ASP A 85 -2.23 -0.51 12.25
CA ASP A 85 -3.10 -0.20 13.40
C ASP A 85 -4.48 0.33 12.95
N ALA A 86 -4.58 0.82 11.71
CA ALA A 86 -5.83 1.31 11.13
C ALA A 86 -6.80 0.19 10.71
N VAL A 87 -6.36 -1.07 10.65
CA VAL A 87 -7.16 -2.21 10.20
C VAL A 87 -7.35 -3.27 11.29
N ASP A 88 -8.32 -4.17 11.11
CA ASP A 88 -8.55 -5.28 12.04
C ASP A 88 -7.48 -6.37 11.89
N ILE A 89 -7.15 -6.69 10.64
CA ILE A 89 -6.23 -7.78 10.27
C ILE A 89 -5.26 -7.26 9.22
N TRP A 90 -3.98 -7.55 9.39
CA TRP A 90 -2.96 -7.26 8.39
C TRP A 90 -2.08 -8.47 8.11
N GLN A 91 -1.56 -8.51 6.89
CA GLN A 91 -0.65 -9.54 6.38
C GLN A 91 0.47 -8.87 5.59
N MET A 92 1.71 -9.19 5.95
CA MET A 92 2.92 -8.81 5.22
C MET A 92 3.37 -9.98 4.35
N PHE A 93 3.56 -9.73 3.06
CA PHE A 93 4.09 -10.72 2.14
C PHE A 93 5.45 -10.29 1.58
N ASP A 94 6.26 -11.26 1.19
CA ASP A 94 7.42 -11.04 0.33
C ASP A 94 7.14 -11.63 -1.06
N ASN A 95 7.44 -10.85 -2.09
CA ASN A 95 7.28 -11.20 -3.50
C ASN A 95 8.60 -11.19 -4.27
N SER A 96 9.74 -11.19 -3.58
CA SER A 96 11.07 -11.06 -4.18
C SER A 96 11.73 -12.40 -4.52
N ARG A 97 11.39 -13.49 -3.80
CA ARG A 97 12.14 -14.76 -3.87
C ARG A 97 11.54 -15.80 -4.81
N THR A 98 10.23 -15.80 -5.03
CA THR A 98 9.54 -16.85 -5.79
C THR A 98 8.39 -16.28 -6.63
N ALA A 99 7.83 -17.11 -7.52
CA ALA A 99 6.68 -16.74 -8.36
C ALA A 99 5.38 -16.49 -7.56
N ARG A 100 5.30 -16.90 -6.29
CA ARG A 100 4.12 -16.72 -5.44
C ARG A 100 4.48 -15.94 -4.18
N PRO A 101 3.76 -14.85 -3.84
CA PRO A 101 3.99 -14.15 -2.59
C PRO A 101 3.83 -15.10 -1.40
N PHE A 102 4.78 -15.08 -0.47
CA PHE A 102 4.70 -15.87 0.76
C PHE A 102 4.51 -14.95 1.97
N LEU A 103 3.78 -15.45 2.97
CA LEU A 103 3.46 -14.67 4.16
C LEU A 103 4.68 -14.59 5.08
N VAL A 104 5.12 -13.36 5.36
CA VAL A 104 6.25 -13.05 6.25
C VAL A 104 5.76 -12.90 7.69
N ALA A 105 4.69 -12.13 7.88
CA ALA A 105 4.07 -11.91 9.18
C ALA A 105 2.60 -11.55 9.02
N SER A 106 1.82 -11.77 10.08
CA SER A 106 0.44 -11.32 10.16
C SER A 106 0.12 -10.83 11.55
N GLY A 107 -0.93 -10.02 11.68
CA GLY A 107 -1.35 -9.55 12.99
C GLY A 107 -2.78 -9.04 12.99
N ARG A 108 -3.25 -8.85 14.21
CA ARG A 108 -4.54 -8.21 14.50
C ARG A 108 -4.30 -6.95 15.34
N ALA A 109 -5.19 -5.98 15.20
CA ALA A 109 -5.16 -4.79 16.04
C ALA A 109 -5.14 -5.19 17.54
N GLY A 110 -4.18 -4.63 18.29
CA GLY A 110 -4.03 -4.90 19.73
C GLY A 110 -3.37 -6.23 20.09
N GLN A 111 -2.87 -7.01 19.13
CA GLN A 111 -2.20 -8.29 19.37
C GLN A 111 -0.74 -8.27 18.86
N ALA A 112 0.09 -9.10 19.49
CA ALA A 112 1.45 -9.34 18.99
C ALA A 112 1.39 -9.99 17.60
N PRO A 113 2.32 -9.62 16.69
CA PRO A 113 2.38 -10.21 15.35
C PRO A 113 2.78 -11.69 15.41
N GLU A 114 2.16 -12.50 14.56
CA GLU A 114 2.63 -13.84 14.21
C GLU A 114 3.68 -13.69 13.10
N ILE A 115 4.94 -13.97 13.43
CA ILE A 115 6.07 -13.89 12.51
C ILE A 115 6.36 -15.29 11.95
N ARG A 116 6.38 -15.42 10.63
CA ARG A 116 6.66 -16.68 9.92
C ARG A 116 8.05 -16.73 9.31
N ASP A 117 8.58 -15.58 8.90
CA ASP A 117 9.96 -15.43 8.42
C ASP A 117 10.60 -14.27 9.21
N SER A 118 11.41 -14.63 10.22
CA SER A 118 12.04 -13.67 11.13
C SER A 118 13.06 -12.78 10.43
N ASP A 119 13.80 -13.33 9.48
CA ASP A 119 14.92 -12.66 8.83
C ASP A 119 14.40 -11.56 7.90
N VAL A 120 13.38 -11.90 7.10
CA VAL A 120 12.70 -10.91 6.25
C VAL A 120 11.97 -9.88 7.10
N TRP A 121 11.33 -10.29 8.21
CA TRP A 121 10.65 -9.35 9.10
C TRP A 121 11.61 -8.35 9.76
N GLN A 122 12.76 -8.81 10.26
CA GLN A 122 13.80 -7.95 10.84
C GLN A 122 14.33 -6.98 9.80
N ASN A 123 14.70 -7.46 8.60
CA ASN A 123 15.17 -6.60 7.52
C ASN A 123 14.15 -5.51 7.16
N LEU A 124 12.86 -5.86 7.05
CA LEU A 124 11.80 -4.90 6.75
C LEU A 124 11.59 -3.89 7.89
N SER A 125 11.74 -4.32 9.14
CA SER A 125 11.63 -3.45 10.31
C SER A 125 12.80 -2.47 10.42
N GLU A 126 14.01 -2.89 10.04
CA GLU A 126 15.21 -2.03 10.02
C GLU A 126 15.16 -1.01 8.89
N ARG A 127 14.68 -1.40 7.70
CA ARG A 127 14.48 -0.49 6.54
C ARG A 127 13.49 0.66 6.81
N GLN A 128 12.78 0.60 7.92
CA GLN A 128 11.82 1.61 8.34
C GLN A 128 12.44 2.69 9.26
N GLN A 129 13.61 2.44 9.84
CA GLN A 129 14.35 3.39 10.69
C GLN A 129 15.07 4.42 9.82
#